data_AF-A0A7Y2A8T5-F1
#
_entry.id   AF-A0A7Y2A8T5-F1
#
_cell.length_a   1.000
_cell.length_b   1.000
_cell.length_c   1.000
_cell.angle_alpha   90.00
_cell.angle_beta   90.00
_cell.angle_gamma   90.00
#
_symmetry.space_group_name_H-M   'P 1'
#
loop_
_entity.id
_entity.type
_entity.pdbx_description
1 polymer ?
#
loop_
_entity_poly.entity_id
_entity_poly.type
_entity_poly.pdbx_seq_one_letter_code
_entity_poly.pdbx_strand_id
1 'polypeptide(L)'
;MRQLLLLLCAATFFVSCENIEDNTSAFQGDIDGTFFQATAASGSKNLDRTYTFTGLNAEEKLELTVSQIGSGIYELGPNSENKAVFTDASGGVYSTEFSGGEGEIVVTRYDTAGPTQTGTFTFTAVRPGIDTIRVSRGLFFEVYFDNTMPSTDDEDPVDPTNAGTFVAEIDDQVFNTQIVSANSSSTNITITGVASGRSLSLKIPIDTTTGNFSLDQDYQASYIEGSDVEAASSGTIVVTAHNTTNKTIKGAFTFETQNHSITLGQFNVTYQ
;
A
#
# COMPACT_ATOMS: atom_id res chain seq x y z
N MET A 1 29.67 48.47 35.64
CA MET A 1 28.41 47.70 35.83
C MET A 1 27.63 47.50 34.53
N ARG A 2 27.44 48.53 33.68
CA ARG A 2 26.69 48.42 32.42
C ARG A 2 27.29 47.43 31.39
N GLN A 3 28.63 47.35 31.30
CA GLN A 3 29.33 46.40 30.42
C GLN A 3 29.30 44.95 30.95
N LEU A 4 29.23 44.75 32.26
CA LEU A 4 29.08 43.41 32.85
C LEU A 4 27.65 42.86 32.64
N LEU A 5 26.65 43.75 32.68
CA LEU A 5 25.25 43.41 32.42
C LEU A 5 25.03 42.99 30.96
N LEU A 6 25.70 43.67 30.01
CA LEU A 6 25.68 43.31 28.59
C LEU A 6 26.34 41.94 28.33
N LEU A 7 27.42 41.61 29.05
CA LEU A 7 28.06 40.30 28.93
C LEU A 7 27.19 39.18 29.50
N LEU A 8 26.46 39.44 30.59
CA LEU A 8 25.52 38.50 31.19
C LEU A 8 24.31 38.22 30.29
N CYS A 9 23.78 39.25 29.61
CA CYS A 9 22.70 39.09 28.62
C CYS A 9 23.17 38.41 27.32
N ALA A 10 24.45 38.54 26.94
CA ALA A 10 25.00 37.86 25.76
C ALA A 10 25.24 36.37 26.03
N ALA A 11 25.59 35.99 27.26
CA ALA A 11 25.83 34.59 27.64
C ALA A 11 24.54 33.73 27.62
N THR A 12 23.36 34.32 27.82
CA THR A 12 22.08 33.57 27.81
C THR A 12 21.62 33.16 26.40
N PHE A 13 22.17 33.74 25.33
CA PHE A 13 21.82 33.35 23.95
C PHE A 13 22.52 32.07 23.48
N PHE A 14 23.55 31.59 24.19
CA PHE A 14 24.29 30.38 23.81
C PHE A 14 23.79 29.09 24.50
N VAL A 15 22.71 29.16 25.30
CA VAL A 15 22.20 28.01 26.08
C VAL A 15 20.94 27.39 25.45
N SER A 16 20.52 27.82 24.26
CA SER A 16 19.38 27.20 23.57
C SER A 16 19.84 26.08 22.62
N CYS A 17 20.45 25.04 23.18
CA CYS A 17 20.42 23.71 22.56
C CYS A 17 19.29 22.95 23.24
N GLU A 18 18.06 23.14 22.77
CA GLU A 18 17.01 22.18 23.09
C GLU A 18 17.33 20.90 22.30
N ASN A 19 17.53 19.79 23.02
CA ASN A 19 17.36 18.47 22.43
C ASN A 19 15.86 18.32 22.14
N ILE A 20 15.42 18.77 20.97
CA ILE A 20 14.12 18.37 20.45
C ILE A 20 14.29 16.91 20.04
N GLU A 21 13.97 16.01 20.97
CA GLU A 21 13.70 14.62 20.65
C GLU A 21 12.34 14.60 19.94
N ASP A 22 12.38 14.48 18.62
CA ASP A 22 11.17 14.27 17.83
C ASP A 22 10.73 12.82 18.02
N ASN A 23 9.93 12.58 19.05
CA ASN A 23 9.36 11.26 19.37
C ASN A 23 8.16 10.93 18.45
N THR A 24 8.18 11.38 17.20
CA THR A 24 7.16 11.06 16.21
C THR A 24 7.47 9.72 15.55
N SER A 25 6.42 8.97 15.21
CA SER A 25 6.53 7.76 14.40
C SER A 25 7.40 8.01 13.17
N ALA A 26 8.35 7.12 12.91
CA ALA A 26 9.27 7.23 11.78
C ALA A 26 9.37 5.91 11.04
N PHE A 27 9.49 5.99 9.72
CA PHE A 27 9.82 4.85 8.87
C PHE A 27 10.75 5.36 7.77
N GLN A 28 12.01 4.98 7.83
CA GLN A 28 13.06 5.56 6.99
C GLN A 28 14.19 4.58 6.73
N GLY A 29 14.98 4.84 5.70
CA GLY A 29 16.12 4.02 5.34
C GLY A 29 16.93 4.64 4.22
N ASP A 30 18.07 4.04 3.90
CA ASP A 30 18.91 4.43 2.79
C ASP A 30 18.83 3.37 1.69
N ILE A 31 18.32 3.74 0.53
CA ILE A 31 18.12 2.89 -0.64
C ILE A 31 19.19 3.28 -1.67
N ASP A 32 20.23 2.44 -1.79
CA ASP A 32 21.39 2.69 -2.65
C ASP A 32 22.03 4.09 -2.49
N GLY A 33 22.09 4.59 -1.24
CA GLY A 33 22.63 5.92 -0.94
C GLY A 33 21.60 7.07 -1.03
N THR A 34 20.36 6.78 -1.43
CA THR A 34 19.26 7.75 -1.45
C THR A 34 18.42 7.61 -0.18
N PHE A 35 18.19 8.72 0.51
CA PHE A 35 17.42 8.70 1.75
C PHE A 35 15.92 8.60 1.47
N PHE A 36 15.32 7.51 1.92
CA PHE A 36 13.88 7.29 1.98
C PHE A 36 13.36 7.71 3.35
N GLN A 37 12.31 8.52 3.35
CA GLN A 37 11.55 8.89 4.54
C GLN A 37 10.06 8.82 4.22
N ALA A 38 9.33 8.00 4.96
CA ALA A 38 7.89 7.93 4.87
C ALA A 38 7.24 9.17 5.48
N THR A 39 6.18 9.66 4.84
CA THR A 39 5.28 10.67 5.43
C THR A 39 4.16 10.04 6.25
N ALA A 40 3.91 8.74 6.06
CA ALA A 40 2.99 7.97 6.87
C ALA A 40 3.53 6.55 7.11
N ALA A 41 3.31 6.03 8.31
CA ALA A 41 3.75 4.70 8.70
C ALA A 41 2.67 3.99 9.53
N SER A 42 2.42 2.72 9.23
CA SER A 42 1.45 1.90 9.96
C SER A 42 1.89 0.44 9.95
N GLY A 43 1.31 -0.35 10.85
CA GLY A 43 1.44 -1.79 10.89
C GLY A 43 0.07 -2.46 10.94
N SER A 44 -0.07 -3.60 10.28
CA SER A 44 -1.30 -4.38 10.25
C SER A 44 -1.02 -5.88 10.32
N LYS A 45 -2.02 -6.61 10.79
CA LYS A 45 -2.02 -8.07 10.74
C LYS A 45 -2.64 -8.54 9.42
N ASN A 46 -1.99 -9.48 8.75
CA ASN A 46 -2.49 -10.07 7.51
C ASN A 46 -3.38 -11.30 7.80
N LEU A 47 -4.21 -11.68 6.82
CA LEU A 47 -5.10 -12.85 6.93
C LEU A 47 -4.33 -14.18 7.04
N ASP A 48 -3.15 -14.25 6.42
CA ASP A 48 -2.22 -15.38 6.54
C ASP A 48 -1.48 -15.43 7.88
N ARG A 49 -1.84 -14.52 8.81
CA ARG A 49 -1.28 -14.34 10.15
C ARG A 49 0.14 -13.79 10.19
N THR A 50 0.67 -13.34 9.06
CA THR A 50 1.87 -12.50 9.04
C THR A 50 1.50 -11.07 9.44
N TYR A 51 2.51 -10.22 9.60
CA TYR A 51 2.37 -8.86 10.08
C TYR A 51 3.18 -7.94 9.19
N THR A 52 2.57 -6.89 8.65
CA THR A 52 3.23 -5.97 7.72
C THR A 52 3.34 -4.59 8.33
N PHE A 53 4.55 -4.04 8.29
CA PHE A 53 4.80 -2.62 8.53
C PHE A 53 4.94 -1.92 7.18
N THR A 54 4.23 -0.83 6.99
CA THR A 54 4.22 -0.05 5.75
C THR A 54 4.67 1.37 6.04
N GLY A 55 5.69 1.82 5.31
CA GLY A 55 6.07 3.22 5.21
C GLY A 55 5.81 3.72 3.79
N LEU A 56 5.13 4.86 3.66
CA LEU A 56 4.82 5.46 2.35
C LEU A 56 5.11 6.96 2.34
N ASN A 57 5.57 7.45 1.20
CA ASN A 57 5.58 8.88 0.86
C ASN A 57 4.71 9.13 -0.38
N ALA A 58 4.83 10.29 -1.02
CA ALA A 58 3.99 10.65 -2.17
C ALA A 58 4.19 9.74 -3.39
N GLU A 59 5.35 9.10 -3.54
CA GLU A 59 5.76 8.39 -4.75
C GLU A 59 6.21 6.95 -4.47
N GLU A 60 6.71 6.67 -3.27
CA GLU A 60 7.39 5.42 -2.92
C GLU A 60 6.72 4.72 -1.74
N LYS A 61 6.83 3.39 -1.73
CA LYS A 61 6.28 2.53 -0.67
C LYS A 61 7.29 1.46 -0.25
N LEU A 62 7.48 1.30 1.06
CA LEU A 62 8.31 0.27 1.65
C LEU A 62 7.48 -0.58 2.63
N GLU A 63 7.45 -1.88 2.38
CA GLU A 63 6.68 -2.85 3.15
C GLU A 63 7.62 -3.90 3.74
N LEU A 64 7.48 -4.16 5.04
CA LEU A 64 8.24 -5.15 5.80
C LEU A 64 7.28 -6.14 6.44
N THR A 65 7.28 -7.37 5.97
CA THR A 65 6.44 -8.45 6.50
C THR A 65 7.26 -9.38 7.40
N VAL A 66 6.73 -9.68 8.58
CA VAL A 66 7.27 -10.65 9.54
C VAL A 66 6.23 -11.73 9.85
N SER A 67 6.69 -12.96 10.10
CA SER A 67 5.82 -14.13 10.33
C SER A 67 5.13 -14.13 11.70
N GLN A 68 5.64 -13.36 12.67
CA GLN A 68 5.09 -13.25 14.01
C GLN A 68 5.40 -11.90 14.65
N ILE A 69 4.53 -11.42 15.55
CA ILE A 69 4.82 -10.27 16.40
C ILE A 69 5.66 -10.70 17.60
N GLY A 70 6.77 -10.02 17.81
CA GLY A 70 7.62 -10.15 18.97
C GLY A 70 8.93 -9.42 18.76
N SER A 71 9.67 -9.16 19.84
CA SER A 71 11.06 -8.77 19.71
C SER A 71 11.87 -9.94 19.14
N GLY A 72 12.64 -9.71 18.09
CA GLY A 72 13.37 -10.78 17.42
C GLY A 72 14.05 -10.34 16.15
N ILE A 73 14.81 -11.27 15.56
CA ILE A 73 15.46 -11.13 14.26
C ILE A 73 14.68 -12.00 13.28
N TYR A 74 14.29 -11.41 12.16
CA TYR A 74 13.47 -12.00 11.11
C TYR A 74 14.26 -12.00 9.81
N GLU A 75 14.82 -13.16 9.45
CA GLU A 75 15.61 -13.31 8.22
C GLU A 75 14.72 -13.24 6.98
N LEU A 76 15.19 -12.53 5.97
CA LEU A 76 14.52 -12.30 4.68
C LEU A 76 15.16 -13.15 3.59
N GLY A 77 14.35 -13.59 2.62
CA GLY A 77 14.86 -14.26 1.43
C GLY A 77 13.81 -15.08 0.66
N PRO A 78 14.21 -15.79 -0.42
CA PRO A 78 13.29 -16.41 -1.40
C PRO A 78 12.40 -17.53 -0.86
N ASN A 79 12.66 -18.03 0.34
CA ASN A 79 11.91 -19.10 0.99
C ASN A 79 11.52 -18.73 2.43
N SER A 80 11.59 -17.44 2.77
CA SER A 80 11.19 -16.95 4.09
C SER A 80 9.74 -16.47 4.05
N GLU A 81 9.01 -16.69 5.14
CA GLU A 81 7.72 -16.02 5.37
C GLU A 81 7.89 -14.53 5.65
N ASN A 82 9.10 -14.12 6.06
CA ASN A 82 9.46 -12.72 6.21
C ASN A 82 9.95 -12.16 4.87
N LYS A 83 9.48 -10.98 4.50
CA LYS A 83 9.86 -10.33 3.25
C LYS A 83 9.90 -8.83 3.35
N ALA A 84 10.71 -8.21 2.50
CA ALA A 84 10.68 -6.78 2.27
C ALA A 84 10.33 -6.50 0.80
N VAL A 85 9.47 -5.51 0.58
CA VAL A 85 9.04 -5.05 -0.74
C VAL A 85 9.22 -3.54 -0.80
N PHE A 86 9.90 -3.05 -1.84
CA PHE A 86 10.01 -1.63 -2.14
C PHE A 86 9.38 -1.35 -3.50
N THR A 87 8.53 -0.32 -3.56
CA THR A 87 7.96 0.21 -4.80
C THR A 87 8.52 1.61 -5.01
N ASP A 88 9.24 1.81 -6.11
CA ASP A 88 9.82 3.11 -6.48
C ASP A 88 8.78 4.08 -7.08
N ALA A 89 9.18 5.34 -7.29
CA ALA A 89 8.35 6.39 -7.88
C ALA A 89 7.81 6.09 -9.29
N SER A 90 8.44 5.14 -10.01
CA SER A 90 8.00 4.68 -11.33
C SER A 90 7.13 3.42 -11.26
N GLY A 91 6.73 2.98 -10.06
CA GLY A 91 5.98 1.75 -9.84
C GLY A 91 6.81 0.47 -9.96
N GLY A 92 8.14 0.58 -10.01
CA GLY A 92 9.04 -0.56 -10.03
C GLY A 92 9.06 -1.28 -8.69
N VAL A 93 8.80 -2.60 -8.71
CA VAL A 93 8.72 -3.42 -7.49
C VAL A 93 9.99 -4.25 -7.31
N TYR A 94 10.63 -4.09 -6.16
CA TYR A 94 11.78 -4.86 -5.69
C TYR A 94 11.34 -5.71 -4.50
N SER A 95 11.69 -7.00 -4.49
CA SER A 95 11.34 -7.90 -3.39
C SER A 95 12.50 -8.80 -2.97
N THR A 96 12.56 -9.14 -1.69
CA THR A 96 13.48 -10.16 -1.15
C THR A 96 13.04 -11.59 -1.47
N GLU A 97 11.83 -11.79 -2.02
CA GLU A 97 11.29 -13.12 -2.37
C GLU A 97 11.97 -13.74 -3.62
N PHE A 98 12.73 -12.96 -4.39
CA PHE A 98 13.42 -13.47 -5.57
C PHE A 98 14.86 -13.86 -5.26
N SER A 99 15.41 -14.80 -6.05
CA SER A 99 16.81 -15.24 -5.91
C SER A 99 17.78 -14.06 -5.90
N GLY A 100 18.64 -14.01 -4.87
CA GLY A 100 19.53 -12.87 -4.59
C GLY A 100 18.98 -11.89 -3.55
N GLY A 101 17.71 -12.02 -3.17
CA GLY A 101 17.12 -11.33 -2.05
C GLY A 101 17.60 -11.90 -0.72
N GLU A 102 17.98 -11.02 0.21
CA GLU A 102 18.48 -11.40 1.54
C GLU A 102 18.36 -10.22 2.50
N GLY A 103 18.45 -10.47 3.81
CA GLY A 103 18.47 -9.41 4.81
C GLY A 103 17.84 -9.81 6.12
N GLU A 104 17.60 -8.82 6.97
CA GLU A 104 16.95 -9.01 8.25
C GLU A 104 16.09 -7.81 8.65
N ILE A 105 15.01 -8.09 9.36
CA ILE A 105 14.25 -7.13 10.16
C ILE A 105 14.53 -7.47 11.62
N VAL A 106 14.90 -6.47 12.42
CA VAL A 106 15.13 -6.62 13.87
C VAL A 106 14.11 -5.79 14.61
N VAL A 107 13.17 -6.45 15.29
CA VAL A 107 12.18 -5.79 16.16
C VAL A 107 12.78 -5.72 17.57
N THR A 108 13.03 -4.52 18.09
CA THR A 108 13.76 -4.30 19.36
C THR A 108 12.86 -3.95 20.53
N ARG A 109 11.71 -3.31 20.28
CA ARG A 109 10.72 -3.00 21.32
C ARG A 109 9.33 -3.37 20.85
N TYR A 110 8.70 -4.21 21.67
CA TYR A 110 7.28 -4.51 21.67
C TYR A 110 6.73 -3.98 22.99
N ASP A 111 5.93 -2.91 22.95
CA ASP A 111 5.23 -2.43 24.14
C ASP A 111 3.90 -3.17 24.27
N THR A 112 3.67 -3.88 25.38
CA THR A 112 2.38 -4.53 25.65
C THR A 112 1.32 -3.55 26.17
N ALA A 113 1.71 -2.32 26.51
CA ALA A 113 0.83 -1.25 27.01
C ALA A 113 0.48 -0.20 25.93
N GLY A 114 1.18 -0.18 24.80
CA GLY A 114 0.90 0.68 23.65
C GLY A 114 1.14 -0.07 22.33
N PRO A 115 0.29 0.05 21.31
CA PRO A 115 0.33 -0.77 20.09
C PRO A 115 1.48 -0.40 19.14
N THR A 116 2.61 0.12 19.60
CA THR A 116 3.68 0.62 18.72
C THR A 116 4.86 -0.34 18.63
N GLN A 117 5.43 -0.47 17.43
CA GLN A 117 6.58 -1.33 17.14
C GLN A 117 7.79 -0.49 16.77
N THR A 118 8.96 -0.91 17.26
CA THR A 118 10.24 -0.26 16.94
C THR A 118 11.27 -1.30 16.57
N GLY A 119 12.08 -0.98 15.57
CA GLY A 119 13.11 -1.86 15.10
C GLY A 119 13.89 -1.28 13.92
N THR A 120 14.82 -2.08 13.43
CA THR A 120 15.70 -1.74 12.32
C THR A 120 15.58 -2.77 11.21
N PHE A 121 16.02 -2.41 10.01
CA PHE A 121 16.05 -3.34 8.88
C PHE A 121 17.22 -3.04 7.95
N THR A 122 17.71 -4.10 7.31
CA THR A 122 18.69 -4.02 6.22
C THR A 122 18.44 -5.19 5.28
N PHE A 123 18.41 -4.93 3.97
CA PHE A 123 18.16 -5.99 3.00
C PHE A 123 18.66 -5.65 1.60
N THR A 124 18.80 -6.68 0.78
CA THR A 124 18.97 -6.60 -0.66
C THR A 124 17.68 -7.10 -1.30
N ALA A 125 17.04 -6.28 -2.14
CA ALA A 125 15.81 -6.65 -2.84
C ALA A 125 16.05 -6.66 -4.36
N VAL A 126 15.39 -7.59 -5.04
CA VAL A 126 15.65 -7.89 -6.45
C VAL A 126 14.41 -7.53 -7.26
N ARG A 127 14.64 -6.92 -8.43
CA ARG A 127 13.64 -6.80 -9.50
C ARG A 127 14.10 -7.70 -10.66
N PRO A 128 13.51 -8.89 -10.84
CA PRO A 128 14.03 -9.90 -11.76
C PRO A 128 14.26 -9.39 -13.18
N GLY A 129 15.47 -9.61 -13.70
CA GLY A 129 15.85 -9.22 -15.05
C GLY A 129 16.10 -7.72 -15.26
N ILE A 130 16.02 -6.90 -14.19
CA ILE A 130 16.25 -5.46 -14.26
C ILE A 130 17.42 -5.06 -13.36
N ASP A 131 17.25 -5.10 -12.04
CA ASP A 131 18.30 -4.65 -11.11
C ASP A 131 18.06 -5.16 -9.67
N THR A 132 18.96 -4.82 -8.77
CA THR A 132 18.90 -5.05 -7.32
C THR A 132 19.14 -3.75 -6.57
N ILE A 133 18.41 -3.55 -5.47
CA ILE A 133 18.64 -2.44 -4.54
C ILE A 133 19.18 -2.96 -3.22
N ARG A 134 19.98 -2.13 -2.55
CA ARG A 134 20.39 -2.34 -1.16
C ARG A 134 19.74 -1.29 -0.27
N VAL A 135 18.99 -1.78 0.70
CA VAL A 135 18.41 -0.96 1.76
C VAL A 135 19.24 -1.14 3.03
N SER A 136 19.74 -0.03 3.55
CA SER A 136 20.62 0.01 4.73
C SER A 136 20.16 1.07 5.73
N ARG A 137 20.64 0.98 6.97
CA ARG A 137 20.34 1.95 8.04
C ARG A 137 18.83 2.18 8.22
N GLY A 138 18.01 1.15 7.97
CA GLY A 138 16.57 1.21 8.09
C GLY A 138 16.12 1.28 9.54
N LEU A 139 15.14 2.13 9.82
CA LEU A 139 14.52 2.32 11.12
C LEU A 139 13.00 2.43 10.94
N PHE A 140 12.26 1.69 11.74
CA PHE A 140 10.88 2.01 12.07
C PHE A 140 10.81 2.31 13.57
N PHE A 141 10.28 3.46 13.95
CA PHE A 141 10.21 3.94 15.33
C PHE A 141 8.77 4.25 15.66
N GLU A 142 8.30 3.69 16.78
CA GLU A 142 6.93 3.85 17.28
C GLU A 142 5.81 3.71 16.22
N VAL A 143 6.00 2.81 15.25
CA VAL A 143 4.99 2.55 14.21
C VAL A 143 3.77 1.92 14.87
N TYR A 144 2.63 2.62 14.79
CA TYR A 144 1.35 2.12 15.29
C TYR A 144 0.97 0.85 14.56
N PHE A 145 0.71 -0.19 15.33
CA PHE A 145 0.42 -1.53 14.86
C PHE A 145 -0.99 -1.91 15.26
N ASP A 146 -1.86 -2.04 14.26
CA ASP A 146 -3.19 -2.57 14.47
C ASP A 146 -3.13 -4.10 14.63
N ASN A 147 -3.20 -4.55 15.89
CA ASN A 147 -3.22 -5.97 16.27
C ASN A 147 -4.62 -6.58 16.33
N THR A 148 -5.63 -5.83 15.87
CA THR A 148 -6.82 -6.53 15.39
C THR A 148 -6.36 -7.45 14.26
N MET A 149 -6.70 -8.73 14.34
CA MET A 149 -6.85 -9.46 13.08
C MET A 149 -7.78 -8.60 12.23
N PRO A 150 -7.57 -8.50 10.91
CA PRO A 150 -8.64 -8.10 10.04
C PRO A 150 -9.77 -9.09 10.32
N SER A 151 -10.67 -8.69 11.21
CA SER A 151 -11.92 -9.33 11.46
C SER A 151 -12.69 -9.07 10.20
N THR A 152 -13.37 -10.10 9.73
CA THR A 152 -14.48 -9.87 8.80
C THR A 152 -15.58 -8.99 9.42
N ASP A 153 -15.46 -8.69 10.73
CA ASP A 153 -16.53 -8.18 11.58
C ASP A 153 -16.18 -6.87 12.34
N ASP A 154 -14.97 -6.31 12.23
CA ASP A 154 -14.64 -4.97 12.78
C ASP A 154 -13.70 -4.23 11.80
N GLU A 155 -14.27 -3.70 10.71
CA GLU A 155 -13.80 -2.39 10.25
C GLU A 155 -14.46 -1.34 11.17
N ASP A 156 -13.81 -0.19 11.40
CA ASP A 156 -14.54 1.07 11.65
C ASP A 156 -15.79 1.03 10.79
N PRO A 157 -17.01 1.13 11.38
CA PRO A 157 -18.21 0.51 10.83
C PRO A 157 -18.13 0.55 9.33
N VAL A 158 -17.82 -0.59 8.69
CA VAL A 158 -17.81 -0.72 7.23
C VAL A 158 -19.02 0.08 6.84
N ASP A 159 -18.86 1.19 6.12
CA ASP A 159 -19.98 1.63 5.33
C ASP A 159 -20.31 0.36 4.56
N PRO A 160 -21.45 -0.33 4.83
CA PRO A 160 -21.68 -1.72 4.46
C PRO A 160 -21.66 -1.96 2.93
N THR A 161 -21.22 -0.94 2.20
CA THR A 161 -21.04 -0.78 0.79
C THR A 161 -19.57 -0.86 0.32
N ASN A 162 -18.54 -0.80 1.19
CA ASN A 162 -17.13 -0.86 0.74
C ASN A 162 -16.65 -2.30 0.50
N ALA A 163 -16.41 -2.65 -0.76
CA ALA A 163 -16.19 -4.01 -1.23
C ALA A 163 -14.70 -4.38 -1.39
N GLY A 164 -13.76 -3.50 -1.06
CA GLY A 164 -12.32 -3.76 -1.15
C GLY A 164 -11.56 -2.61 -1.81
N THR A 165 -10.52 -2.94 -2.58
CA THR A 165 -9.68 -1.95 -3.27
C THR A 165 -10.02 -1.87 -4.75
N PHE A 166 -10.04 -0.64 -5.28
CA PHE A 166 -10.23 -0.34 -6.69
C PHE A 166 -9.49 0.95 -7.00
N VAL A 167 -8.45 0.92 -7.83
CA VAL A 167 -7.61 2.09 -8.15
C VAL A 167 -7.37 2.14 -9.64
N ALA A 168 -7.12 3.33 -10.18
CA ALA A 168 -6.75 3.56 -11.58
C ALA A 168 -6.17 4.96 -11.75
N GLU A 169 -5.74 5.26 -12.97
CA GLU A 169 -5.53 6.61 -13.48
C GLU A 169 -6.57 6.92 -14.56
N ILE A 170 -7.00 8.19 -14.62
CA ILE A 170 -7.84 8.74 -15.68
C ILE A 170 -7.06 9.90 -16.29
N ASP A 171 -6.71 9.79 -17.58
CA ASP A 171 -5.87 10.75 -18.30
C ASP A 171 -4.57 11.10 -17.53
N ASP A 172 -3.85 10.06 -17.10
CA ASP A 172 -2.61 10.15 -16.32
C ASP A 172 -2.77 10.81 -14.93
N GLN A 173 -4.00 11.00 -14.44
CA GLN A 173 -4.28 11.50 -13.10
C GLN A 173 -4.83 10.39 -12.19
N VAL A 174 -4.25 10.29 -10.99
CA VAL A 174 -4.67 9.30 -9.99
C VAL A 174 -6.15 9.44 -9.65
N PHE A 175 -6.89 8.35 -9.83
CA PHE A 175 -8.27 8.21 -9.39
C PHE A 175 -8.30 7.62 -7.98
N ASN A 176 -8.28 8.49 -6.97
CA ASN A 176 -8.34 8.10 -5.56
C ASN A 176 -9.78 7.76 -5.15
N THR A 177 -10.10 6.47 -5.15
CA THR A 177 -11.43 5.97 -4.79
C THR A 177 -11.76 6.21 -3.32
N GLN A 178 -12.98 6.68 -3.09
CA GLN A 178 -13.55 6.90 -1.76
C GLN A 178 -14.52 5.79 -1.38
N ILE A 179 -15.22 5.24 -2.37
CA ILE A 179 -16.18 4.15 -2.19
C ILE A 179 -15.91 3.10 -3.26
N VAL A 180 -15.81 1.84 -2.87
CA VAL A 180 -15.73 0.71 -3.80
C VAL A 180 -16.93 -0.19 -3.55
N SER A 181 -17.72 -0.53 -4.56
CA SER A 181 -18.80 -1.51 -4.42
C SER A 181 -18.56 -2.69 -5.35
N ALA A 182 -18.92 -3.90 -4.93
CA ALA A 182 -18.86 -5.09 -5.78
C ALA A 182 -20.12 -5.94 -5.52
N ASN A 183 -20.98 -6.03 -6.53
CA ASN A 183 -22.27 -6.70 -6.42
C ASN A 183 -22.37 -7.79 -7.47
N SER A 184 -22.82 -8.97 -7.07
CA SER A 184 -23.11 -10.06 -7.99
C SER A 184 -24.60 -10.17 -8.32
N SER A 185 -24.87 -10.48 -9.58
CA SER A 185 -26.15 -10.99 -10.06
C SER A 185 -26.00 -12.49 -10.37
N SER A 186 -27.05 -13.10 -10.94
CA SER A 186 -26.96 -14.49 -11.41
C SER A 186 -25.97 -14.70 -12.57
N THR A 187 -25.51 -13.63 -13.23
CA THR A 187 -24.68 -13.74 -14.44
C THR A 187 -23.40 -12.92 -14.41
N ASN A 188 -23.32 -11.86 -13.60
CA ASN A 188 -22.18 -10.95 -13.59
C ASN A 188 -21.88 -10.40 -12.20
N ILE A 189 -20.63 -10.01 -12.01
CA ILE A 189 -20.11 -9.19 -10.93
C ILE A 189 -19.97 -7.77 -11.50
N THR A 190 -20.56 -6.78 -10.83
CA THR A 190 -20.36 -5.36 -11.12
C THR A 190 -19.49 -4.75 -10.03
N ILE A 191 -18.33 -4.21 -10.40
CA ILE A 191 -17.39 -3.57 -9.49
C ILE A 191 -17.35 -2.08 -9.83
N THR A 192 -17.59 -1.21 -8.85
CA THR A 192 -17.63 0.25 -9.07
C THR A 192 -16.76 0.97 -8.06
N GLY A 193 -15.80 1.76 -8.53
CA GLY A 193 -15.05 2.72 -7.72
C GLY A 193 -15.60 4.14 -7.92
N VAL A 194 -15.86 4.87 -6.84
CA VAL A 194 -16.42 6.23 -6.86
C VAL A 194 -15.45 7.20 -6.19
N ALA A 195 -15.24 8.37 -6.80
CA ALA A 195 -14.46 9.47 -6.22
C ALA A 195 -15.02 10.82 -6.66
N SER A 196 -15.37 11.70 -5.71
CA SER A 196 -15.68 13.12 -5.95
C SER A 196 -16.62 13.38 -7.15
N GLY A 197 -17.73 12.64 -7.26
CA GLY A 197 -18.72 12.81 -8.34
C GLY A 197 -18.40 12.08 -9.66
N ARG A 198 -17.29 11.35 -9.70
CA ARG A 198 -16.87 10.48 -10.80
C ARG A 198 -16.91 9.01 -10.38
N SER A 199 -17.10 8.10 -11.32
CA SER A 199 -16.99 6.67 -11.05
C SER A 199 -16.45 5.86 -12.24
N LEU A 200 -15.81 4.76 -11.91
CA LEU A 200 -15.40 3.72 -12.84
C LEU A 200 -16.18 2.46 -12.50
N SER A 201 -16.76 1.80 -13.51
CA SER A 201 -17.54 0.59 -13.33
C SER A 201 -17.09 -0.51 -14.27
N LEU A 202 -16.84 -1.71 -13.73
CA LEU A 202 -16.52 -2.93 -14.45
C LEU A 202 -17.68 -3.91 -14.32
N LYS A 203 -17.96 -4.65 -15.38
CA LYS A 203 -18.89 -5.79 -15.41
C LYS A 203 -18.14 -7.01 -15.90
N ILE A 204 -18.08 -8.04 -15.06
CA ILE A 204 -17.32 -9.26 -15.27
C ILE A 204 -18.28 -10.45 -15.13
N PRO A 205 -18.29 -11.45 -16.03
CA PRO A 205 -19.08 -12.67 -15.84
C PRO A 205 -18.82 -13.37 -14.50
N ILE A 206 -19.87 -13.93 -13.88
CA ILE A 206 -19.80 -14.55 -12.53
C ILE A 206 -18.97 -15.84 -12.50
N ASP A 207 -18.73 -16.46 -13.66
CA ASP A 207 -17.97 -17.70 -13.83
C ASP A 207 -16.60 -17.46 -14.48
N THR A 208 -16.16 -16.19 -14.59
CA THR A 208 -14.86 -15.83 -15.16
C THR A 208 -13.71 -16.59 -14.48
N THR A 209 -12.86 -17.23 -15.28
CA THR A 209 -11.62 -17.83 -14.79
C THR A 209 -10.47 -16.83 -14.85
N THR A 210 -9.32 -17.17 -14.27
CA THR A 210 -8.12 -16.34 -14.40
C THR A 210 -7.70 -16.24 -15.87
N GLY A 211 -7.42 -15.04 -16.36
CA GLY A 211 -7.12 -14.81 -17.76
C GLY A 211 -7.14 -13.34 -18.16
N ASN A 212 -6.97 -13.10 -19.45
CA ASN A 212 -7.03 -11.77 -20.06
C ASN A 212 -8.26 -11.72 -20.96
N PHE A 213 -9.12 -10.72 -20.75
CA PHE A 213 -10.41 -10.60 -21.41
C PHE A 213 -10.51 -9.25 -22.07
N SER A 214 -10.78 -9.23 -23.38
CA SER A 214 -11.04 -7.98 -24.09
C SER A 214 -12.38 -7.41 -23.66
N LEU A 215 -12.50 -6.09 -23.62
CA LEU A 215 -13.79 -5.46 -23.37
C LEU A 215 -14.70 -5.62 -24.58
N ASP A 216 -15.86 -6.24 -24.37
CA ASP A 216 -16.85 -6.61 -25.39
C ASP A 216 -18.27 -6.66 -24.81
N GLN A 217 -19.15 -7.55 -25.31
CA GLN A 217 -20.51 -7.68 -24.78
C GLN A 217 -20.55 -8.30 -23.38
N ASP A 218 -19.61 -9.17 -23.05
CA ASP A 218 -19.61 -9.94 -21.80
C ASP A 218 -18.77 -9.24 -20.71
N TYR A 219 -17.63 -8.67 -21.12
CA TYR A 219 -16.76 -7.87 -20.25
C TYR A 219 -16.93 -6.39 -20.59
N GLN A 220 -17.49 -5.60 -19.69
CA GLN A 220 -17.78 -4.19 -19.95
C GLN A 220 -17.06 -3.31 -18.93
N ALA A 221 -16.67 -2.11 -19.35
CA ALA A 221 -16.21 -1.05 -18.46
C ALA A 221 -16.83 0.28 -18.86
N SER A 222 -16.92 1.21 -17.91
CA SER A 222 -17.41 2.57 -18.16
C SER A 222 -16.80 3.56 -17.19
N TYR A 223 -16.65 4.79 -17.65
CA TYR A 223 -16.37 5.96 -16.85
C TYR A 223 -17.63 6.84 -16.79
N ILE A 224 -17.92 7.38 -15.61
CA ILE A 224 -19.12 8.18 -15.36
C ILE A 224 -18.71 9.45 -14.64
N GLU A 225 -19.11 10.60 -15.15
CA GLU A 225 -18.93 11.90 -14.50
C GLU A 225 -20.29 12.63 -14.45
N GLY A 226 -20.83 12.82 -13.25
CA GLY A 226 -22.16 13.40 -13.09
C GLY A 226 -23.26 12.57 -13.77
N SER A 227 -23.80 13.05 -14.90
CA SER A 227 -24.82 12.36 -15.70
C SER A 227 -24.27 11.76 -17.00
N ASP A 228 -23.01 12.04 -17.34
CA ASP A 228 -22.38 11.55 -18.56
C ASP A 228 -21.81 10.16 -18.31
N VAL A 229 -22.22 9.20 -19.15
CA VAL A 229 -21.77 7.81 -19.09
C VAL A 229 -21.00 7.50 -20.36
N GLU A 230 -19.72 7.20 -20.20
CA GLU A 230 -18.83 6.84 -21.29
C GLU A 230 -18.49 5.35 -21.20
N ALA A 231 -19.09 4.55 -22.08
CA ALA A 231 -18.74 3.14 -22.20
C ALA A 231 -17.35 2.98 -22.81
N ALA A 232 -16.62 1.94 -22.38
CA ALA A 232 -15.35 1.57 -22.99
C ALA A 232 -15.55 1.20 -24.47
N SER A 233 -14.71 1.80 -25.32
CA SER A 233 -14.63 1.52 -26.75
C SER A 233 -13.62 0.42 -27.08
N SER A 234 -12.60 0.25 -26.23
CA SER A 234 -11.62 -0.83 -26.27
C SER A 234 -10.95 -0.98 -24.91
N GLY A 235 -10.27 -2.09 -24.66
CA GLY A 235 -9.55 -2.31 -23.40
C GLY A 235 -9.45 -3.78 -23.01
N THR A 236 -8.94 -4.03 -21.82
CA THR A 236 -8.74 -5.37 -21.28
C THR A 236 -8.96 -5.41 -19.77
N ILE A 237 -9.59 -6.49 -19.30
CA ILE A 237 -9.62 -6.88 -17.89
C ILE A 237 -8.75 -8.13 -17.73
N VAL A 238 -7.84 -8.10 -16.75
CA VAL A 238 -6.98 -9.23 -16.40
C VAL A 238 -7.41 -9.74 -15.04
N VAL A 239 -7.93 -10.97 -14.96
CA VAL A 239 -8.29 -11.62 -13.70
C VAL A 239 -7.13 -12.49 -13.23
N THR A 240 -6.55 -12.17 -12.08
CA THR A 240 -5.38 -12.89 -11.52
C THR A 240 -5.75 -13.87 -10.41
N ALA A 241 -6.88 -13.68 -9.74
CA ALA A 241 -7.58 -14.76 -9.03
C ALA A 241 -9.06 -14.49 -8.92
N HIS A 242 -9.85 -15.56 -8.87
CA HIS A 242 -11.26 -15.53 -8.61
C HIS A 242 -11.62 -16.77 -7.76
N ASN A 243 -12.19 -16.53 -6.58
CA ASN A 243 -12.70 -17.59 -5.71
C ASN A 243 -14.21 -17.40 -5.55
N THR A 244 -14.98 -18.21 -6.29
CA THR A 244 -16.44 -18.14 -6.31
C THR A 244 -17.10 -18.61 -5.00
N THR A 245 -16.40 -19.42 -4.20
CA THR A 245 -16.87 -19.85 -2.88
C THR A 245 -16.78 -18.72 -1.87
N ASN A 246 -15.64 -18.03 -1.84
CA ASN A 246 -15.38 -16.92 -0.93
C ASN A 246 -15.85 -15.56 -1.49
N LYS A 247 -16.38 -15.57 -2.72
CA LYS A 247 -16.79 -14.39 -3.48
C LYS A 247 -15.72 -13.30 -3.57
N THR A 248 -14.48 -13.69 -3.81
CA THR A 248 -13.36 -12.74 -3.97
C THR A 248 -12.82 -12.75 -5.39
N ILE A 249 -12.53 -11.58 -5.94
CA ILE A 249 -11.93 -11.44 -7.28
C ILE A 249 -10.88 -10.33 -7.28
N LYS A 250 -9.74 -10.61 -7.92
CA LYS A 250 -8.63 -9.66 -8.05
C LYS A 250 -8.09 -9.63 -9.47
N GLY A 251 -7.60 -8.47 -9.87
CA GLY A 251 -7.19 -8.25 -11.24
C GLY A 251 -6.71 -6.84 -11.53
N ALA A 252 -6.47 -6.61 -12.82
CA ALA A 252 -6.11 -5.32 -13.39
C ALA A 252 -7.03 -4.99 -14.56
N PHE A 253 -7.10 -3.72 -14.94
CA PHE A 253 -7.83 -3.27 -16.11
C PHE A 253 -7.21 -2.04 -16.76
N THR A 254 -7.48 -1.89 -18.05
CA THR A 254 -7.20 -0.67 -18.81
C THR A 254 -8.26 -0.54 -19.90
N PHE A 255 -8.72 0.68 -20.19
CA PHE A 255 -9.66 0.90 -21.28
C PHE A 255 -9.66 2.34 -21.79
N GLU A 256 -10.14 2.49 -23.01
CA GLU A 256 -10.34 3.78 -23.67
C GLU A 256 -11.83 4.05 -23.79
N THR A 257 -12.30 5.22 -23.41
CA THR A 257 -13.66 5.68 -23.73
C THR A 257 -13.65 6.57 -24.98
N GLN A 258 -14.74 7.31 -25.21
CA GLN A 258 -14.78 8.31 -26.27
C GLN A 258 -13.81 9.48 -25.99
N ASN A 259 -13.63 9.86 -24.73
CA ASN A 259 -12.93 11.08 -24.35
C ASN A 259 -11.79 10.89 -23.34
N HIS A 260 -11.68 9.72 -22.68
CA HIS A 260 -10.75 9.48 -21.58
C HIS A 260 -9.99 8.17 -21.75
N SER A 261 -8.75 8.15 -21.28
CA SER A 261 -7.91 6.95 -21.15
C SER A 261 -7.84 6.52 -19.69
N ILE A 262 -8.11 5.24 -19.44
CA ILE A 262 -8.07 4.63 -18.11
C ILE A 262 -6.92 3.62 -18.07
N THR A 263 -5.92 3.93 -17.25
CA THR A 263 -4.65 3.20 -17.15
C THR A 263 -4.37 2.78 -15.71
N LEU A 264 -3.40 1.87 -15.54
CA LEU A 264 -2.94 1.36 -14.23
C LEU A 264 -4.07 0.86 -13.30
N GLY A 265 -5.19 0.40 -13.88
CA GLY A 265 -6.35 -0.05 -13.13
C GLY A 265 -6.06 -1.34 -12.37
N GLN A 266 -6.40 -1.39 -11.09
CA GLN A 266 -6.31 -2.59 -10.24
C GLN A 266 -7.54 -2.72 -9.37
N PHE A 267 -7.97 -3.95 -9.13
CA PHE A 267 -9.05 -4.26 -8.19
C PHE A 267 -8.73 -5.51 -7.39
N ASN A 268 -9.14 -5.51 -6.13
CA ASN A 268 -9.18 -6.67 -5.25
C ASN A 268 -10.36 -6.50 -4.31
N VAL A 269 -11.45 -7.22 -4.62
CA VAL A 269 -12.75 -7.01 -4.00
C VAL A 269 -13.40 -8.31 -3.56
N THR A 270 -14.24 -8.20 -2.54
CA THR A 270 -15.20 -9.21 -2.12
C THR A 270 -16.58 -8.77 -2.58
N TYR A 271 -17.25 -9.57 -3.41
CA TYR A 271 -18.57 -9.24 -3.95
C TYR A 271 -19.69 -9.94 -3.18
N GLN A 272 -20.88 -9.33 -3.15
CA GLN A 272 -22.05 -9.87 -2.44
C GLN A 272 -23.11 -10.42 -3.37
#